data_AF-A0A9D9VIP6-F1
#
_entry.id   AF-A0A9D9VIP6-F1
#
_cell.length_a   1.000
_cell.length_b   1.000
_cell.length_c   1.000
_cell.angle_alpha   90.00
_cell.angle_beta   90.00
_cell.angle_gamma   90.00
#
_symmetry.space_group_name_H-M   'P 1'
#
loop_
_entity.id
_entity.type
_entity.pdbx_description
1 polymer ?
#
loop_
_entity_poly.entity_id
_entity_poly.type
_entity_poly.pdbx_seq_one_letter_code
_entity_poly.pdbx_strand_id
1 'polypeptide(L)'
;MPVDLSFEQLLFYLFRKFVAEGASEIPNRSYSPIDFPLIRYADVLLSLAEALNEQGGAKTDEAVAYINKVRNRAGVAPLNSNSYTQVNGQDDLRVRIQKERRWEFNGEGVNFFDEIRWKTWKDTKFFPGAGLKQIWGESQYANSWGGDHYYNWAIPNTEVSMNDNLTQNPDWIN
;
A
#
# COMPACT_ATOMS: atom_id res chain seq x y z
N MET A 1 -45.16 -14.98 -14.55
CA MET A 1 -43.84 -15.64 -14.57
C MET A 1 -42.94 -14.89 -13.60
N PRO A 2 -42.33 -15.54 -12.61
CA PRO A 2 -41.40 -14.89 -11.71
C PRO A 2 -40.09 -14.64 -12.47
N VAL A 3 -39.54 -13.43 -12.33
CA VAL A 3 -38.20 -13.10 -12.79
C VAL A 3 -37.24 -13.70 -11.76
N ASP A 4 -36.50 -14.71 -12.16
CA ASP A 4 -35.37 -15.23 -11.37
C ASP A 4 -34.28 -14.14 -11.34
N LEU A 5 -33.93 -13.69 -10.13
CA LEU A 5 -32.96 -12.62 -9.86
C LEU A 5 -31.68 -13.14 -9.21
N SER A 6 -31.35 -14.44 -9.27
CA SER A 6 -30.27 -15.00 -8.43
C SER A 6 -28.84 -14.92 -9.00
N PHE A 7 -28.47 -13.81 -9.63
CA PHE A 7 -27.06 -13.36 -9.64
C PHE A 7 -27.03 -12.03 -8.92
N GLU A 8 -26.72 -12.04 -7.62
CA GLU A 8 -26.36 -10.81 -6.92
C GLU A 8 -25.17 -10.19 -7.68
N GLN A 9 -25.41 -9.06 -8.35
CA GLN A 9 -24.36 -8.33 -9.03
C GLN A 9 -23.42 -7.77 -7.97
N LEU A 10 -22.27 -8.40 -7.81
CA LEU A 10 -21.19 -7.89 -6.99
C LEU A 10 -20.56 -6.68 -7.69
N LEU A 11 -20.75 -5.48 -7.12
CA LEU A 11 -20.09 -4.27 -7.61
C LEU A 11 -18.96 -3.85 -6.68
N PHE A 12 -17.78 -3.63 -7.27
CA PHE A 12 -16.57 -3.20 -6.58
C PHE A 12 -15.95 -1.99 -7.28
N TYR A 13 -15.13 -1.23 -6.54
CA TYR A 13 -14.26 -0.22 -7.13
C TYR A 13 -13.16 -0.90 -7.95
N LEU A 14 -13.09 -0.58 -9.23
CA LEU A 14 -12.04 -1.08 -10.12
C LEU A 14 -10.85 -0.12 -10.14
N PHE A 15 -9.65 -0.68 -10.21
CA PHE A 15 -8.44 0.11 -10.40
C PHE A 15 -8.35 0.60 -11.85
N ARG A 16 -8.09 1.89 -12.01
CA ARG A 16 -7.88 2.52 -13.32
C ARG A 16 -6.41 2.69 -13.71
N LYS A 17 -5.53 2.79 -12.70
CA LYS A 17 -4.09 3.01 -12.89
C LYS A 17 -3.47 1.82 -13.64
N PHE A 18 -2.62 2.12 -14.62
CA PHE A 18 -2.02 1.14 -15.54
C PHE A 18 -3.00 0.33 -16.41
N VAL A 19 -4.25 0.78 -16.55
CA VAL A 19 -5.12 0.31 -17.63
C VAL A 19 -4.79 1.13 -18.88
N ALA A 20 -4.28 0.47 -19.92
CA ALA A 20 -3.91 1.12 -21.16
C ALA A 20 -5.13 1.66 -21.91
N GLU A 21 -4.95 2.79 -22.59
CA GLU A 21 -5.98 3.46 -23.39
C GLU A 21 -5.71 3.28 -24.88
N GLY A 22 -6.76 3.31 -25.70
CA GLY A 22 -6.65 3.33 -27.16
C GLY A 22 -6.31 2.00 -27.82
N ALA A 23 -6.15 0.91 -27.05
CA ALA A 23 -6.06 -0.45 -27.58
C ALA A 23 -7.45 -1.11 -27.58
N SER A 24 -7.85 -1.73 -28.70
CA SER A 24 -9.12 -2.46 -28.79
C SER A 24 -9.13 -3.68 -27.87
N GLU A 25 -8.00 -4.40 -27.78
CA GLU A 25 -7.81 -5.56 -26.91
C GLU A 25 -6.34 -5.69 -26.49
N ILE A 26 -6.10 -6.03 -25.23
CA ILE A 26 -4.78 -6.39 -24.69
C ILE A 26 -4.92 -7.80 -24.12
N PRO A 27 -4.55 -8.85 -24.89
CA PRO A 27 -4.87 -10.23 -24.53
C PRO A 27 -4.09 -10.73 -23.31
N ASN A 28 -2.90 -10.18 -23.05
CA ASN A 28 -2.13 -10.44 -21.84
C ASN A 28 -1.10 -9.33 -21.61
N ARG A 29 -0.39 -9.41 -20.47
CA ARG A 29 0.60 -8.40 -20.06
C ARG A 29 1.69 -8.11 -21.09
N SER A 30 2.09 -9.08 -21.90
CA SER A 30 3.18 -8.93 -22.89
C SER A 30 2.78 -8.05 -24.09
N TYR A 31 1.48 -7.78 -24.26
CA TYR A 31 0.93 -6.89 -25.30
C TYR A 31 0.56 -5.51 -24.71
N SER A 32 0.78 -5.29 -23.42
CA SER A 32 0.55 -3.98 -22.81
C SER A 32 1.65 -3.01 -23.27
N PRO A 33 1.29 -1.83 -23.79
CA PRO A 33 2.28 -0.80 -24.13
C PRO A 33 2.84 -0.08 -22.89
N ILE A 34 2.38 -0.43 -21.69
CA ILE A 34 2.77 0.22 -20.44
C ILE A 34 4.08 -0.39 -19.95
N ASP A 35 5.10 0.46 -19.83
CA ASP A 35 6.32 0.15 -19.09
C ASP A 35 6.06 0.33 -17.59
N PHE A 36 6.09 -0.78 -16.84
CA PHE A 36 5.73 -0.77 -15.43
C PHE A 36 6.93 -0.30 -14.58
N PRO A 37 6.80 0.81 -13.83
CA PRO A 37 7.94 1.36 -13.10
C PRO A 37 8.33 0.45 -11.94
N LEU A 38 9.60 0.04 -11.90
CA LEU A 38 10.18 -0.59 -10.70
C LEU A 38 10.67 0.45 -9.70
N ILE A 39 11.26 1.54 -10.19
CA ILE A 39 11.71 2.69 -9.40
C ILE A 39 11.34 3.95 -10.18
N ARG A 40 10.86 4.97 -9.48
CA ARG A 40 10.56 6.28 -10.07
C ARG A 40 10.86 7.41 -9.10
N TYR A 41 11.03 8.61 -9.64
CA TYR A 41 11.53 9.76 -8.88
C TYR A 41 10.69 10.11 -7.64
N ALA A 42 9.36 9.92 -7.67
CA ALA A 42 8.54 10.16 -6.49
C ALA A 42 8.89 9.23 -5.31
N ASP A 43 9.32 8.00 -5.56
CA ASP A 43 9.76 7.07 -4.50
C ASP A 43 11.07 7.52 -3.87
N VAL A 44 11.99 8.05 -4.68
CA VAL A 44 13.23 8.67 -4.17
C VAL A 44 12.90 9.86 -3.28
N LEU A 45 11.98 10.73 -3.71
CA LEU A 45 11.55 11.90 -2.93
C LEU A 45 10.88 11.52 -1.60
N LEU A 46 9.95 10.55 -1.63
CA LEU A 46 9.23 10.12 -0.43
C LEU A 46 10.10 9.29 0.51
N SER A 47 11.04 8.50 0.00
CA SER A 47 12.03 7.79 0.82
C SER A 47 12.99 8.75 1.50
N LEU A 48 13.44 9.80 0.80
CA LEU A 48 14.26 10.86 1.40
C LEU A 48 13.47 11.64 2.46
N ALA A 49 12.21 11.98 2.20
CA ALA A 49 11.36 12.64 3.17
C ALA A 49 11.18 11.80 4.45
N GLU A 50 10.97 10.49 4.30
CA GLU A 50 10.89 9.57 5.43
C GLU A 50 12.19 9.55 6.23
N ALA A 51 13.33 9.36 5.58
CA ALA A 51 14.62 9.33 6.24
C ALA A 51 14.96 10.65 6.98
N LEU A 52 14.59 11.80 6.39
CA LEU A 52 14.74 13.11 7.03
C LEU A 52 13.80 13.26 8.23
N ASN A 53 12.54 12.83 8.10
CA ASN A 53 11.60 12.86 9.21
C ASN A 53 12.11 12.02 10.40
N GLU A 54 12.62 10.81 10.15
CA GLU A 54 13.12 9.94 11.23
C GLU A 54 14.37 10.50 11.94
N GLN A 55 15.12 11.42 11.34
CA GLN A 55 16.20 12.14 12.02
C GLN A 55 15.70 13.17 13.04
N GLY A 56 14.45 13.63 12.92
CA GLY A 56 13.82 14.57 13.85
C GLY A 56 14.33 16.01 13.76
N GLY A 57 13.79 16.89 14.62
CA GLY A 57 14.17 18.30 14.69
C GLY A 57 14.03 19.04 13.35
N ALA A 58 15.02 19.86 13.00
CA ALA A 58 15.03 20.64 11.75
C ALA A 58 14.94 19.79 10.48
N LYS A 59 15.28 18.51 10.54
CA LYS A 59 15.15 17.58 9.41
C LYS A 59 13.70 17.21 9.11
N THR A 60 12.81 17.29 10.11
CA THR A 60 11.36 17.16 9.92
C THR A 60 10.83 18.27 9.04
N ASP A 61 11.26 19.51 9.24
CA ASP A 61 10.84 20.65 8.40
C ASP A 61 11.38 20.53 6.97
N GLU A 62 12.62 20.05 6.82
CA GLU A 62 13.22 19.78 5.51
C GLU A 62 12.44 18.70 4.73
N ALA A 63 11.97 17.64 5.41
CA ALA A 63 11.18 16.57 4.81
C ALA A 63 9.90 17.08 4.13
N VAL A 64 9.25 18.11 4.70
CA VAL A 64 8.01 18.70 4.16
C VAL A 64 8.21 19.19 2.73
N ALA A 65 9.37 19.77 2.40
CA ALA A 65 9.66 20.28 1.07
C ALA A 65 9.68 19.15 0.01
N TYR A 66 10.17 17.96 0.36
CA TYR A 66 10.22 16.82 -0.55
C TYR A 66 8.86 16.19 -0.79
N ILE A 67 8.03 16.07 0.24
CA ILE A 67 6.63 15.61 0.11
C ILE A 67 5.85 16.58 -0.77
N ASN A 68 6.04 17.89 -0.58
CA ASN A 68 5.36 18.91 -1.36
C ASN A 68 5.70 18.85 -2.86
N LYS A 69 6.88 18.37 -3.26
CA LYS A 69 7.18 18.14 -4.69
C LYS A 69 6.23 17.11 -5.30
N VAL A 70 5.91 16.04 -4.58
CA VAL A 70 4.97 15.00 -5.03
C VAL A 70 3.53 15.53 -5.04
N ARG A 71 3.12 16.18 -3.94
CA ARG A 71 1.78 16.77 -3.79
C ARG A 71 1.47 17.82 -4.86
N ASN A 72 2.43 18.71 -5.14
CA ASN A 72 2.30 19.73 -6.18
C ASN A 72 2.12 19.11 -7.57
N ARG A 73 2.89 18.06 -7.90
CA ARG A 73 2.73 17.35 -9.17
C ARG A 73 1.34 16.70 -9.28
N ALA A 74 0.84 16.15 -8.19
CA ALA A 74 -0.51 15.56 -8.12
C ALA A 74 -1.65 16.59 -8.09
N GLY A 75 -1.35 17.89 -8.02
CA GLY A 75 -2.36 18.95 -7.95
C GLY A 75 -3.13 19.01 -6.63
N VAL A 76 -2.57 18.47 -5.54
CA VAL A 76 -3.18 18.52 -4.20
C VAL A 76 -2.51 19.56 -3.33
N ALA A 77 -3.25 20.09 -2.33
CA ALA A 77 -2.77 21.16 -1.47
C ALA A 77 -1.43 20.80 -0.79
N PRO A 78 -0.40 21.66 -0.81
CA PRO A 78 0.84 21.42 -0.08
C PRO A 78 0.61 21.23 1.42
N LEU A 79 1.46 20.48 2.09
CA LEU A 79 1.60 20.50 3.55
C LEU A 79 1.92 21.93 4.03
N ASN A 80 1.38 22.31 5.18
CA ASN A 80 1.47 23.64 5.79
C ASN A 80 0.88 24.79 4.94
N SER A 81 0.01 24.49 3.97
CA SER A 81 -0.67 25.53 3.16
C SER A 81 -2.02 25.97 3.73
N ASN A 82 -2.62 25.19 4.63
CA ASN A 82 -3.89 25.50 5.29
C ASN A 82 -4.03 24.69 6.59
N SER A 83 -5.12 24.94 7.33
CA SER A 83 -5.38 24.29 8.63
C SER A 83 -5.48 22.76 8.58
N TYR A 84 -5.94 22.17 7.47
CA TYR A 84 -6.07 20.73 7.31
C TYR A 84 -4.74 20.04 6.91
N THR A 85 -3.82 20.80 6.32
CA THR A 85 -2.52 20.29 5.88
C THR A 85 -1.38 20.64 6.84
N GLN A 86 -1.68 21.27 7.97
CA GLN A 86 -0.71 21.66 8.99
C GLN A 86 -0.04 20.43 9.62
N VAL A 87 1.29 20.41 9.59
CA VAL A 87 2.13 19.38 10.21
C VAL A 87 2.39 19.74 11.68
N ASN A 88 2.14 18.80 12.58
CA ASN A 88 2.29 18.96 14.02
C ASN A 88 3.39 18.03 14.56
N GLY A 89 4.63 18.28 14.15
CA GLY A 89 5.80 17.53 14.60
C GLY A 89 6.05 16.21 13.86
N GLN A 90 7.07 15.51 14.31
CA GLN A 90 7.65 14.33 13.64
C GLN A 90 6.65 13.17 13.48
N ASP A 91 5.88 12.88 14.52
CA ASP A 91 4.92 11.76 14.51
C ASP A 91 3.76 12.01 13.55
N ASP A 92 3.24 13.24 13.50
CA ASP A 92 2.22 13.63 12.53
C ASP A 92 2.77 13.56 11.10
N LEU A 93 3.99 14.05 10.88
CA LEU A 93 4.62 13.97 9.57
C LEU A 93 4.87 12.53 9.13
N ARG A 94 5.25 11.63 10.05
CA ARG A 94 5.40 10.19 9.76
C ARG A 94 4.10 9.60 9.21
N VAL A 95 2.98 9.84 9.88
CA VAL A 95 1.66 9.36 9.42
C VAL A 95 1.28 9.96 8.07
N ARG A 96 1.60 11.24 7.83
CA ARG A 96 1.37 11.90 6.55
C ARG A 96 2.21 11.29 5.43
N ILE A 97 3.49 10.99 5.68
CA ILE A 97 4.38 10.31 4.72
C ILE A 97 3.81 8.93 4.38
N GLN A 98 3.41 8.14 5.38
CA GLN A 98 2.81 6.83 5.17
C GLN A 98 1.54 6.91 4.30
N LYS A 99 0.68 7.91 4.54
CA LYS A 99 -0.51 8.17 3.71
C LYS A 99 -0.16 8.59 2.29
N GLU A 100 0.82 9.47 2.12
CA GLU A 100 1.26 9.93 0.80
C GLU A 100 1.81 8.75 -0.02
N ARG A 101 2.64 7.89 0.58
CA ARG A 101 3.16 6.67 -0.06
C ARG A 101 2.03 5.72 -0.48
N ARG A 102 1.02 5.50 0.38
CA ARG A 102 -0.18 4.70 0.04
C ARG A 102 -0.92 5.23 -1.19
N TRP A 103 -1.12 6.54 -1.27
CA TRP A 103 -1.84 7.17 -2.39
C TRP A 103 -1.02 7.17 -3.67
N GLU A 104 0.25 7.54 -3.57
CA GLU A 104 1.14 7.70 -4.71
C GLU A 104 1.46 6.34 -5.38
N PHE A 105 1.70 5.28 -4.58
CA PHE A 105 2.14 3.96 -5.07
C PHE A 105 1.05 2.89 -5.11
N ASN A 106 -0.22 3.28 -5.07
CA ASN A 106 -1.30 2.29 -5.22
C ASN A 106 -1.14 1.52 -6.54
N GLY A 107 -1.20 0.18 -6.47
CA GLY A 107 -1.02 -0.72 -7.62
C GLY A 107 0.42 -0.92 -8.10
N GLU A 108 1.44 -0.44 -7.35
CA GLU A 108 2.85 -0.53 -7.75
C GLU A 108 3.66 -1.58 -6.95
N GLY A 109 3.02 -2.39 -6.12
CA GLY A 109 3.71 -3.42 -5.32
C GLY A 109 4.53 -2.88 -4.14
N VAL A 110 4.45 -1.59 -3.84
CA VAL A 110 5.21 -0.94 -2.75
C VAL A 110 4.51 -1.04 -1.39
N ASN A 111 3.19 -0.80 -1.37
CA ASN A 111 2.46 -0.60 -0.12
C ASN A 111 2.52 -1.80 0.84
N PHE A 112 2.57 -3.03 0.32
CA PHE A 112 2.70 -4.22 1.15
C PHE A 112 3.98 -4.18 1.99
N PHE A 113 5.13 -3.98 1.34
CA PHE A 113 6.43 -3.95 2.02
C PHE A 113 6.54 -2.76 2.98
N ASP A 114 5.98 -1.61 2.61
CA ASP A 114 5.91 -0.42 3.46
C ASP A 114 5.15 -0.69 4.78
N GLU A 115 3.99 -1.34 4.71
CA GLU A 115 3.20 -1.64 5.90
C GLU A 115 3.84 -2.73 6.78
N ILE A 116 4.56 -3.68 6.16
CA ILE A 116 5.29 -4.73 6.87
C ILE A 116 6.46 -4.12 7.65
N ARG A 117 7.26 -3.24 7.04
CA ARG A 117 8.40 -2.58 7.72
C ARG A 117 7.95 -1.59 8.79
N TRP A 118 6.82 -0.92 8.62
CA TRP A 118 6.23 -0.05 9.64
C TRP A 118 5.46 -0.80 10.73
N LYS A 119 5.24 -2.12 10.56
CA LYS A 119 4.39 -2.93 11.44
C LYS A 119 2.94 -2.43 11.56
N THR A 120 2.44 -1.77 10.52
CA THR A 120 1.09 -1.20 10.49
C THR A 120 0.07 -2.09 9.77
N TRP A 121 0.52 -3.15 9.09
CA TRP A 121 -0.34 -4.00 8.25
C TRP A 121 -1.51 -4.62 9.03
N LYS A 122 -1.26 -5.13 10.25
CA LYS A 122 -2.31 -5.66 11.13
C LYS A 122 -3.40 -4.62 11.38
N ASP A 123 -3.00 -3.44 11.83
CA ASP A 123 -3.94 -2.39 12.23
C ASP A 123 -4.65 -1.76 11.03
N THR A 124 -4.01 -1.70 9.85
CA THR A 124 -4.59 -1.05 8.67
C THR A 124 -5.40 -2.00 7.79
N LYS A 125 -5.15 -3.31 7.82
CA LYS A 125 -5.81 -4.30 6.96
C LYS A 125 -6.67 -5.32 7.70
N PHE A 126 -6.58 -5.39 9.03
CA PHE A 126 -7.32 -6.37 9.84
C PHE A 126 -8.07 -5.73 11.03
N PHE A 127 -8.36 -4.43 10.98
CA PHE A 127 -9.23 -3.79 11.96
C PHE A 127 -10.68 -4.29 11.85
N PRO A 128 -11.51 -4.16 12.90
CA PRO A 128 -12.91 -4.55 12.85
C PRO A 128 -13.66 -3.90 11.67
N GLY A 129 -14.21 -4.72 10.77
CA GLY A 129 -14.88 -4.25 9.55
C GLY A 129 -13.95 -4.03 8.35
N ALA A 130 -12.69 -4.44 8.42
CA ALA A 130 -11.80 -4.57 7.28
C ALA A 130 -12.16 -5.79 6.42
N GLY A 131 -11.87 -5.71 5.13
CA GLY A 131 -12.26 -6.72 4.15
C GLY A 131 -12.77 -6.10 2.86
N LEU A 132 -13.23 -6.93 1.93
CA LEU A 132 -13.87 -6.44 0.71
C LEU A 132 -15.32 -6.08 0.99
N LYS A 133 -15.70 -4.90 0.50
CA LYS A 133 -17.06 -4.39 0.56
C LYS A 133 -17.54 -4.07 -0.84
N GLN A 134 -18.83 -4.23 -1.06
CA GLN A 134 -19.49 -3.72 -2.25
C GLN A 134 -19.48 -2.19 -2.26
N ILE A 135 -19.76 -1.58 -3.40
CA ILE A 135 -19.75 -0.11 -3.54
C ILE A 135 -20.69 0.62 -2.56
N TRP A 136 -21.76 -0.03 -2.10
CA TRP A 136 -22.71 0.52 -1.11
C TRP A 136 -22.36 0.15 0.35
N GLY A 137 -21.22 -0.53 0.58
CA GLY A 137 -20.66 -0.78 1.91
C GLY A 137 -20.94 -2.16 2.50
N GLU A 138 -21.77 -2.99 1.86
CA GLU A 138 -22.04 -4.35 2.32
C GLU A 138 -20.78 -5.22 2.29
N SER A 139 -20.50 -5.91 3.41
CA SER A 139 -19.32 -6.77 3.55
C SER A 139 -19.47 -8.04 2.72
N GLN A 140 -18.43 -8.41 1.97
CA GLN A 140 -18.38 -9.64 1.18
C GLN A 140 -17.48 -10.69 1.84
N TYR A 141 -16.32 -10.27 2.29
CA TYR A 141 -15.46 -11.08 3.16
C TYR A 141 -14.72 -10.17 4.13
N ALA A 142 -14.61 -10.63 5.37
CA ALA A 142 -13.82 -9.96 6.38
C ALA A 142 -12.36 -10.44 6.33
N ASN A 143 -11.42 -9.54 6.57
CA ASN A 143 -10.04 -9.93 6.77
C ASN A 143 -9.85 -10.44 8.20
N SER A 144 -9.17 -11.58 8.36
CA SER A 144 -8.83 -12.16 9.68
C SER A 144 -7.32 -12.21 9.88
N TRP A 145 -6.83 -11.71 11.02
CA TRP A 145 -5.41 -11.75 11.33
C TRP A 145 -5.00 -13.18 11.73
N GLY A 146 -4.13 -13.80 10.93
CA GLY A 146 -3.65 -15.16 11.20
C GLY A 146 -2.57 -15.26 12.28
N GLY A 147 -1.87 -14.15 12.56
CA GLY A 147 -0.81 -14.10 13.56
C GLY A 147 0.38 -13.28 13.10
N ASP A 148 1.30 -13.00 14.03
CA ASP A 148 2.44 -12.11 13.77
C ASP A 148 3.51 -12.76 12.87
N HIS A 149 3.42 -14.07 12.62
CA HIS A 149 4.19 -14.78 11.60
C HIS A 149 3.97 -14.21 10.18
N TYR A 150 2.88 -13.47 9.92
CA TYR A 150 2.68 -12.78 8.63
C TYR A 150 3.74 -11.73 8.32
N TYR A 151 4.48 -11.24 9.33
CA TYR A 151 5.55 -10.29 9.11
C TYR A 151 6.86 -10.91 8.59
N ASN A 152 7.02 -12.23 8.67
CA ASN A 152 8.20 -12.92 8.19
C ASN A 152 7.79 -14.25 7.59
N TRP A 153 7.85 -14.42 6.28
CA TRP A 153 7.25 -15.55 5.59
C TRP A 153 7.85 -16.90 5.96
N ALA A 154 7.05 -17.96 5.87
CA ALA A 154 7.54 -19.32 6.05
C ALA A 154 8.64 -19.62 5.02
N ILE A 155 9.73 -20.22 5.49
CA ILE A 155 10.67 -20.91 4.62
C ILE A 155 9.96 -22.18 4.14
N PRO A 156 10.00 -22.53 2.84
CA PRO A 156 9.35 -23.74 2.36
C PRO A 156 9.85 -24.98 3.10
N ASN A 157 8.92 -25.84 3.58
CA ASN A 157 9.28 -27.02 4.38
C ASN A 157 10.25 -27.98 3.66
N THR A 158 10.22 -28.02 2.32
CA THR A 158 11.18 -28.78 1.52
C THR A 158 12.61 -28.28 1.72
N GLU A 159 12.82 -26.97 1.77
CA GLU A 159 14.14 -26.37 1.97
C GLU A 159 14.67 -26.66 3.39
N VAL A 160 13.79 -26.53 4.40
CA VAL A 160 14.13 -26.87 5.80
C VAL A 160 14.47 -28.36 5.94
N SER A 161 13.73 -29.24 5.27
CA SER A 161 13.98 -30.69 5.31
C SER A 161 15.23 -31.13 4.56
N MET A 162 15.66 -30.35 3.56
CA MET A 162 16.86 -30.65 2.76
C MET A 162 18.15 -30.13 3.39
N ASN A 163 18.07 -29.13 4.26
CA ASN A 163 19.24 -28.50 4.87
C ASN A 163 19.05 -28.38 6.39
N ASP A 164 19.68 -29.30 7.13
CA ASP A 164 19.62 -29.34 8.59
C ASP A 164 20.18 -28.06 9.28
N ASN A 165 20.93 -27.21 8.56
CA ASN A 165 21.39 -25.93 9.07
C ASN A 165 20.37 -24.78 8.87
N LEU A 166 19.30 -25.02 8.12
CA LEU A 166 18.25 -24.04 7.87
C LEU A 166 17.14 -24.19 8.92
N THR A 167 16.97 -23.17 9.75
CA THR A 167 15.91 -23.13 10.76
C THR A 167 14.73 -22.33 10.23
N GLN A 168 13.52 -22.77 10.56
CA GLN A 168 12.29 -22.07 10.18
C GLN A 168 12.21 -20.69 10.86
N ASN A 169 11.54 -19.76 10.19
CA ASN A 169 11.22 -18.46 10.76
C ASN A 169 10.29 -18.62 11.99
N PRO A 170 10.38 -17.71 12.99
CA PRO A 170 9.58 -17.79 14.21
C PRO A 170 8.07 -17.90 13.92
N ASP A 171 7.35 -18.56 14.83
CA ASP A 171 5.89 -18.70 14.84
C ASP A 171 5.26 -19.50 13.68
N TRP A 172 6.08 -20.04 12.76
CA TRP A 172 5.64 -21.02 11.76
C TRP A 172 5.79 -22.45 12.30
N ILE A 173 4.81 -23.29 11.97
CA ILE A 173 4.83 -24.72 12.30
C ILE A 173 5.78 -25.44 11.33
N ASN A 174 6.63 -26.31 11.87
CA ASN A 174 7.44 -27.23 11.09
C ASN A 174 6.62 -28.43 10.62
#